data_AF-A0A368NSJ6-F1
#
_entry.id   AF-A0A368NSJ6-F1
#
_cell.length_a   1.000
_cell.length_b   1.000
_cell.length_c   1.000
_cell.angle_alpha   90.00
_cell.angle_beta   90.00
_cell.angle_gamma   90.00
#
_symmetry.space_group_name_H-M   'P 1'
#
loop_
_entity.id
_entity.type
_entity.pdbx_description
1 polymer ?
#
loop_
_entity_poly.entity_id
_entity_poly.type
_entity_poly.pdbx_seq_one_letter_code
_entity_poly.pdbx_strand_id
1 'polypeptide(L)'
;MRIKQLSTASFLLSFIPLSATAVTYTVEDLGTVDNVKSSYAMKSNAAGDVAATAKDRFEPNLGIDPEDGDDELDDDIDDNINDDINDEIEDDDDEDEDYLEPPQGNEVAFATDGNVTQRLVIFDEIEDETNELSGSTNDIAFAINDGQMIVGMGTAPYYAIPYTEEDGDELTYFARDFQARGYVYVIDEALPLLAPNIEYGGVSVASDINNSNLVVGYASIDLTESSREYAEESCPEQDVPLAVCTRSLNYQLRAYQWQLDDQGNVLSSKDLGMLATPDEDDERQFISQALAVNAQAVSVGMSYAFEDGDDDFIRTYAAIYQNDQVIDITDPDEYRASVAYDISDENAQGISYVVGDVTRLINGYWRSKFFYYELGKEGAELISAYGDNSPVTDFYNGSSSTARSVNSSGYVVGFGEYERVNPQIPRRKHAFVYDINTNTFSDINALLPCDSDYEIVEANHIDEENNIMAVALITVPAVDDEGEPIIGDDGEQETENVARAVRLTVDLDGIPEICPEEEEESFSRSGAANSFVSFLGLLSAAILRRRWLIRKVD
;
A
#
# COMPACT_ATOMS: atom_id res chain seq x y z
N MET A 1 -29.24 4.64 9.28
CA MET A 1 -29.74 3.30 8.92
C MET A 1 -28.79 2.36 9.65
N ARG A 2 -29.23 1.62 10.68
CA ARG A 2 -28.32 0.79 11.51
C ARG A 2 -27.49 -0.10 10.59
N ILE A 3 -26.18 -0.29 10.85
CA ILE A 3 -25.42 -1.46 10.35
C ILE A 3 -26.41 -2.62 10.35
N LYS A 4 -26.79 -3.10 9.16
CA LYS A 4 -27.53 -4.36 9.10
C LYS A 4 -26.56 -5.33 9.75
N GLN A 5 -26.94 -5.88 10.91
CA GLN A 5 -26.13 -6.88 11.61
C GLN A 5 -25.60 -7.85 10.56
N LEU A 6 -24.31 -7.72 10.23
CA LEU A 6 -23.60 -8.67 9.39
C LEU A 6 -23.78 -10.00 10.11
N SER A 7 -24.32 -10.96 9.38
CA SER A 7 -24.87 -12.17 9.98
C SER A 7 -23.73 -12.91 10.66
N THR A 8 -23.77 -13.00 11.99
CA THR A 8 -22.85 -13.84 12.77
C THR A 8 -23.10 -15.31 12.42
N ALA A 9 -22.43 -15.79 11.37
CA ALA A 9 -22.30 -17.20 11.12
C ALA A 9 -21.25 -17.73 12.10
N SER A 10 -21.69 -18.42 13.16
CA SER A 10 -20.76 -19.20 13.99
C SER A 10 -20.15 -20.31 13.14
N PHE A 11 -18.98 -20.05 12.56
CA PHE A 11 -18.13 -21.08 12.01
C PHE A 11 -17.62 -21.94 13.18
N LEU A 12 -17.83 -23.25 13.07
CA LEU A 12 -17.19 -24.21 13.95
C LEU A 12 -15.69 -24.16 13.65
N LEU A 13 -14.90 -23.59 14.57
CA LEU A 13 -13.43 -23.60 14.55
C LEU A 13 -12.93 -25.05 14.43
N SER A 14 -12.65 -25.47 13.20
CA SER A 14 -11.86 -26.66 12.92
C SER A 14 -10.53 -26.19 12.37
N PHE A 15 -9.50 -26.21 13.21
CA PHE A 15 -8.11 -26.10 12.78
C PHE A 15 -7.85 -27.24 11.78
N ILE A 16 -7.68 -26.92 10.50
CA ILE A 16 -7.35 -27.91 9.46
C ILE A 16 -5.85 -27.82 9.23
N PRO A 17 -5.05 -28.77 9.75
CA PRO A 17 -3.65 -28.84 9.37
C PRO A 17 -3.55 -29.15 7.87
N LEU A 18 -2.91 -28.28 7.10
CA LEU A 18 -2.60 -28.52 5.70
C LEU A 18 -1.60 -29.68 5.62
N SER A 19 -2.10 -30.90 5.38
CA SER A 19 -1.25 -32.04 5.07
C SER A 19 -0.75 -31.96 3.62
N ALA A 20 0.41 -32.56 3.35
CA ALA A 20 1.14 -32.56 2.06
C ALA A 20 0.43 -33.21 0.84
N THR A 21 -0.90 -33.21 0.80
CA THR A 21 -1.67 -33.21 -0.44
C THR A 21 -1.55 -31.82 -1.05
N ALA A 22 -1.36 -31.71 -2.36
CA ALA A 22 -1.23 -30.38 -2.95
C ALA A 22 -2.57 -29.65 -2.81
N VAL A 23 -2.48 -28.50 -2.15
CA VAL A 23 -3.57 -27.65 -1.68
C VAL A 23 -4.00 -26.80 -2.85
N THR A 24 -5.29 -26.67 -3.08
CA THR A 24 -5.83 -25.70 -4.04
C THR A 24 -6.61 -24.63 -3.30
N TYR A 25 -6.73 -23.45 -3.90
CA TYR A 25 -7.56 -22.37 -3.37
C TYR A 25 -8.80 -22.16 -4.25
N THR A 26 -9.90 -21.76 -3.60
CA THR A 26 -11.04 -21.14 -4.27
C THR A 26 -10.99 -19.63 -4.06
N VAL A 27 -11.40 -18.86 -5.07
CA VAL A 27 -11.43 -17.39 -5.04
C VAL A 27 -12.87 -16.92 -4.88
N GLU A 28 -13.13 -16.10 -3.86
CA GLU A 28 -14.36 -15.37 -3.63
C GLU A 28 -14.12 -13.88 -3.92
N ASP A 29 -14.87 -13.31 -4.85
CA ASP A 29 -14.90 -11.86 -5.07
C ASP A 29 -15.64 -11.17 -3.92
N LEU A 30 -14.97 -10.23 -3.25
CA LEU A 30 -15.52 -9.52 -2.09
C LEU A 30 -16.39 -8.31 -2.48
N GLY A 31 -16.45 -8.01 -3.78
CA GLY A 31 -17.15 -6.87 -4.34
C GLY A 31 -16.44 -5.54 -4.10
N THR A 32 -17.08 -4.48 -4.54
CA THR A 32 -16.64 -3.09 -4.36
C THR A 32 -17.85 -2.20 -4.03
N VAL A 33 -17.60 -0.93 -3.72
CA VAL A 33 -18.64 0.09 -3.58
C VAL A 33 -19.06 0.64 -4.95
N ASP A 34 -20.15 1.39 -5.01
CA ASP A 34 -20.59 2.00 -6.27
C ASP A 34 -19.60 3.09 -6.73
N ASN A 35 -19.52 3.31 -8.06
CA ASN A 35 -18.75 4.38 -8.71
C ASN A 35 -17.23 4.37 -8.46
N VAL A 36 -16.62 3.18 -8.40
CA VAL A 36 -15.15 3.00 -8.30
C VAL A 36 -14.70 1.90 -9.26
N LYS A 37 -13.52 2.05 -9.87
CA LYS A 37 -12.97 1.00 -10.75
C LYS A 37 -12.36 -0.12 -9.91
N SER A 38 -11.54 0.20 -8.92
CA SER A 38 -10.65 -0.76 -8.25
C SER A 38 -11.02 -1.04 -6.79
N SER A 39 -10.65 -2.22 -6.27
CA SER A 39 -10.86 -2.57 -4.85
C SER A 39 -9.74 -3.45 -4.29
N TYR A 40 -9.42 -3.25 -3.01
CA TYR A 40 -8.27 -3.84 -2.34
C TYR A 40 -8.66 -4.33 -0.95
N ALA A 41 -8.55 -5.64 -0.72
CA ALA A 41 -8.81 -6.23 0.58
C ALA A 41 -7.63 -6.00 1.53
N MET A 42 -7.89 -5.59 2.77
CA MET A 42 -6.85 -5.29 3.76
C MET A 42 -6.76 -6.41 4.79
N LYS A 43 -7.44 -6.28 5.93
CA LYS A 43 -7.53 -7.32 6.96
C LYS A 43 -8.95 -7.82 7.15
N SER A 44 -9.07 -9.03 7.69
CA SER A 44 -10.33 -9.63 8.11
C SER A 44 -10.35 -9.91 9.62
N ASN A 45 -11.55 -9.93 10.20
CA ASN A 45 -11.76 -10.40 11.57
C ASN A 45 -12.17 -11.88 11.60
N ALA A 46 -12.28 -12.47 12.80
CA ALA A 46 -12.67 -13.88 12.96
C ALA A 46 -14.13 -14.18 12.55
N ALA A 47 -14.96 -13.16 12.31
CA ALA A 47 -16.30 -13.33 11.76
C ALA A 47 -16.31 -13.42 10.22
N GLY A 48 -15.19 -13.13 9.58
CA GLY A 48 -15.08 -13.02 8.12
C GLY A 48 -15.55 -11.67 7.58
N ASP A 49 -15.68 -10.63 8.41
CA ASP A 49 -15.82 -9.27 7.90
C ASP A 49 -14.45 -8.76 7.45
N VAL A 50 -14.41 -8.02 6.35
CA VAL A 50 -13.18 -7.49 5.72
C VAL A 50 -13.25 -5.97 5.72
N ALA A 51 -12.19 -5.33 6.19
CA ALA A 51 -11.91 -3.93 5.89
C ALA A 51 -11.20 -3.84 4.54
N ALA A 52 -11.65 -2.93 3.67
CA ALA A 52 -11.15 -2.79 2.32
C ALA A 52 -11.19 -1.32 1.88
N THR A 53 -10.44 -1.02 0.83
CA THR A 53 -10.37 0.31 0.22
C THR A 53 -10.66 0.16 -1.27
N ALA A 54 -11.44 1.08 -1.83
CA ALA A 54 -11.62 1.21 -3.27
C ALA A 54 -10.91 2.47 -3.78
N LYS A 55 -10.46 2.42 -5.04
CA LYS A 55 -9.78 3.52 -5.75
C LYS A 55 -10.42 3.75 -7.11
N ASP A 56 -10.05 4.86 -7.73
CA ASP A 56 -10.44 5.29 -9.08
C ASP A 56 -11.93 5.57 -9.16
N ARG A 57 -12.37 6.64 -8.47
CA ARG A 57 -13.77 7.07 -8.56
C ARG A 57 -14.10 7.54 -9.97
N PHE A 58 -15.21 7.07 -10.51
CA PHE A 58 -15.81 7.69 -11.69
C PHE A 58 -16.30 9.09 -11.34
N GLU A 59 -16.13 10.06 -12.22
CA GLU A 59 -16.50 11.44 -11.94
C GLU A 59 -17.98 11.52 -11.51
N PRO A 60 -18.30 12.09 -10.34
CA PRO A 60 -19.66 12.45 -10.03
C PRO A 60 -20.09 13.53 -11.02
N ASN A 61 -21.33 13.43 -11.51
CA ASN A 61 -21.99 14.39 -12.40
C ASN A 61 -22.09 15.77 -11.73
N LEU A 62 -20.99 16.52 -11.71
CA LEU A 62 -20.92 17.90 -11.28
C LEU A 62 -21.70 18.70 -12.33
N GLY A 63 -22.76 19.39 -11.93
CA GLY A 63 -23.58 20.22 -12.81
C GLY A 63 -22.87 21.47 -13.34
N ILE A 64 -21.57 21.37 -13.67
CA ILE A 64 -20.68 22.38 -14.20
C ILE A 64 -20.10 21.79 -15.48
N ASP A 65 -20.24 22.53 -16.59
CA ASP A 65 -19.75 22.17 -17.92
C ASP A 65 -18.22 22.15 -17.89
N PRO A 66 -17.55 20.98 -17.98
CA PRO A 66 -16.10 20.95 -18.05
C PRO A 66 -15.69 21.46 -19.44
N GLU A 67 -15.00 22.60 -19.49
CA GLU A 67 -14.31 23.01 -20.72
C GLU A 67 -13.06 22.12 -20.85
N ASP A 68 -13.17 21.07 -21.66
CA ASP A 68 -12.11 20.29 -22.31
C ASP A 68 -10.71 20.38 -21.65
N GLY A 69 -10.52 19.65 -20.54
CA GLY A 69 -9.21 19.26 -20.04
C GLY A 69 -8.92 17.83 -20.49
N ASP A 70 -8.02 17.66 -21.46
CA ASP A 70 -7.45 16.35 -21.80
C ASP A 70 -6.45 15.97 -20.69
N ASP A 71 -6.93 15.40 -19.59
CA ASP A 71 -6.06 14.81 -18.58
C ASP A 71 -5.74 13.37 -18.99
N GLU A 72 -4.53 13.18 -19.53
CA GLU A 72 -3.96 11.84 -19.69
C GLU A 72 -3.70 11.28 -18.28
N LEU A 73 -4.61 10.42 -17.79
CA LEU A 73 -4.39 9.59 -16.61
C LEU A 73 -3.11 8.77 -16.81
N ASP A 74 -2.12 8.96 -15.94
CA ASP A 74 -0.88 8.17 -15.95
C ASP A 74 -1.22 6.72 -15.59
N ASP A 75 -0.95 5.79 -16.53
CA ASP A 75 -1.22 4.34 -16.45
C ASP A 75 -0.31 3.57 -15.46
N ASP A 76 0.38 4.27 -14.54
CA ASP A 76 1.24 3.63 -13.55
C ASP A 76 0.41 3.23 -12.32
N ILE A 77 -0.29 2.09 -12.43
CA ILE A 77 -0.81 1.36 -11.27
C ILE A 77 0.38 0.87 -10.45
N ASP A 78 0.85 1.67 -9.48
CA ASP A 78 1.78 1.18 -8.47
C ASP A 78 0.96 0.41 -7.40
N ASP A 79 1.02 -0.92 -7.46
CA ASP A 79 0.14 -1.87 -6.75
C ASP A 79 0.24 -1.85 -5.20
N ASN A 80 0.86 -0.84 -4.57
CA ASN A 80 1.12 -0.85 -3.14
C ASN A 80 0.48 0.32 -2.38
N ILE A 81 -0.72 0.11 -1.83
CA ILE A 81 -1.40 1.10 -0.96
C ILE A 81 -0.53 1.51 0.26
N ASN A 82 0.41 0.69 0.73
CA ASN A 82 1.29 1.06 1.83
C ASN A 82 2.57 1.82 1.41
N ASP A 83 3.03 1.68 0.16
CA ASP A 83 4.07 2.57 -0.38
C ASP A 83 3.43 3.89 -0.82
N ASP A 84 2.22 3.85 -1.39
CA ASP A 84 1.36 5.02 -1.67
C ASP A 84 1.12 5.89 -0.43
N ILE A 85 1.02 5.35 0.79
CA ILE A 85 0.84 6.22 1.98
C ILE A 85 2.06 7.11 2.24
N ASN A 86 3.27 6.67 1.87
CA ASN A 86 4.45 7.51 1.99
C ASN A 86 4.59 8.42 0.75
N ASP A 87 4.25 7.92 -0.44
CA ASP A 87 4.32 8.69 -1.68
C ASP A 87 3.20 9.75 -1.76
N GLU A 88 1.98 9.50 -1.28
CA GLU A 88 0.87 10.47 -1.19
C GLU A 88 1.10 11.55 -0.11
N ILE A 89 2.02 11.30 0.85
CA ILE A 89 2.52 12.35 1.75
C ILE A 89 3.62 13.19 1.06
N GLU A 90 4.29 12.67 0.03
CA GLU A 90 5.43 13.30 -0.65
C GLU A 90 5.13 13.85 -2.07
N ASP A 91 4.09 13.40 -2.79
CA ASP A 91 3.89 13.63 -4.24
C ASP A 91 2.74 14.60 -4.61
N ASP A 92 2.22 15.39 -3.68
CA ASP A 92 1.29 16.50 -3.99
C ASP A 92 2.06 17.76 -4.49
N ASP A 93 3.16 17.52 -5.24
CA ASP A 93 4.21 18.48 -5.61
C ASP A 93 4.15 18.91 -7.11
N ASP A 94 3.17 18.43 -7.87
CA ASP A 94 2.97 18.85 -9.27
C ASP A 94 2.06 20.09 -9.39
N GLU A 95 2.74 21.21 -9.62
CA GLU A 95 2.34 22.47 -10.26
C GLU A 95 1.31 23.38 -9.55
N ASP A 96 1.66 24.67 -9.50
CA ASP A 96 1.00 25.79 -8.81
C ASP A 96 -0.51 26.05 -9.15
N GLU A 97 -1.21 25.15 -9.88
CA GLU A 97 -2.60 25.30 -10.35
C GLU A 97 -3.65 24.48 -9.56
N ASP A 98 -3.27 23.45 -8.79
CA ASP A 98 -4.21 22.53 -8.09
C ASP A 98 -5.04 23.19 -6.95
N TYR A 99 -4.63 24.34 -6.43
CA TYR A 99 -5.33 25.00 -5.31
C TYR A 99 -6.58 25.80 -5.70
N LEU A 100 -6.78 26.03 -6.99
CA LEU A 100 -7.86 26.88 -7.52
C LEU A 100 -9.08 26.08 -7.99
N GLU A 101 -8.95 24.76 -8.04
CA GLU A 101 -10.03 23.84 -8.37
C GLU A 101 -10.43 23.03 -7.13
N PRO A 102 -11.72 22.65 -6.98
CA PRO A 102 -12.16 21.83 -5.85
C PRO A 102 -11.66 20.39 -6.06
N PRO A 103 -10.72 19.89 -5.23
CA PRO A 103 -10.15 18.58 -5.47
C PRO A 103 -11.13 17.48 -5.07
N GLN A 104 -11.15 16.39 -5.85
CA GLN A 104 -11.98 15.22 -5.57
C GLN A 104 -11.20 14.16 -4.80
N GLY A 105 -11.90 13.42 -3.94
CA GLY A 105 -11.31 12.30 -3.22
C GLY A 105 -11.31 11.03 -4.06
N ASN A 106 -10.19 10.31 -4.11
CA ASN A 106 -10.03 9.10 -4.89
C ASN A 106 -10.27 7.82 -4.07
N GLU A 107 -9.88 7.78 -2.80
CA GLU A 107 -10.09 6.58 -1.97
C GLU A 107 -11.45 6.51 -1.26
N VAL A 108 -11.96 5.28 -1.15
CA VAL A 108 -13.17 4.95 -0.39
C VAL A 108 -12.95 3.78 0.54
N ALA A 109 -13.04 4.03 1.84
CA ALA A 109 -13.06 2.97 2.83
C ALA A 109 -14.41 2.25 2.81
N PHE A 110 -14.38 0.91 2.84
CA PHE A 110 -15.58 0.09 2.92
C PHE A 110 -15.36 -1.17 3.77
N ALA A 111 -16.46 -1.76 4.20
CA ALA A 111 -16.50 -3.06 4.88
C ALA A 111 -17.37 -4.05 4.10
N THR A 112 -16.99 -5.33 4.09
CA THR A 112 -17.76 -6.38 3.39
C THR A 112 -17.67 -7.72 4.11
N ASP A 113 -18.74 -8.52 4.06
CA ASP A 113 -18.75 -9.94 4.47
C ASP A 113 -18.76 -10.90 3.26
N GLY A 114 -18.52 -10.38 2.05
CA GLY A 114 -18.65 -11.08 0.76
C GLY A 114 -20.07 -11.10 0.19
N ASN A 115 -21.09 -10.76 1.00
CA ASN A 115 -22.49 -10.69 0.56
C ASN A 115 -23.05 -9.26 0.62
N VAL A 116 -22.57 -8.46 1.56
CA VAL A 116 -23.01 -7.08 1.80
C VAL A 116 -21.79 -6.18 1.90
N THR A 117 -21.69 -5.23 0.98
CA THR A 117 -20.71 -4.14 1.00
C THR A 117 -21.31 -2.87 1.63
N GLN A 118 -20.56 -2.22 2.52
CA GLN A 118 -20.93 -0.96 3.17
C GLN A 118 -19.80 0.05 3.00
N ARG A 119 -20.07 1.16 2.28
CA ARG A 119 -19.21 2.35 2.30
C ARG A 119 -19.15 2.93 3.71
N LEU A 120 -17.95 3.28 4.16
CA LEU A 120 -17.71 4.00 5.40
C LEU A 120 -17.60 5.49 5.07
N VAL A 121 -18.30 6.33 5.82
CA VAL A 121 -18.17 7.79 5.75
C VAL A 121 -17.33 8.19 6.94
N ILE A 122 -16.12 8.70 6.68
CA ILE A 122 -15.16 8.99 7.75
C ILE A 122 -15.25 10.45 8.18
N PHE A 123 -14.61 11.37 7.46
CA PHE A 123 -14.63 12.80 7.76
C PHE A 123 -15.38 13.63 6.72
N ASP A 124 -15.89 13.00 5.67
CA ASP A 124 -16.70 13.64 4.62
C ASP A 124 -17.96 14.29 5.22
N GLU A 125 -18.27 15.49 4.78
CA GLU A 125 -19.37 16.31 5.31
C GLU A 125 -20.44 16.54 4.25
N ILE A 126 -21.69 16.72 4.69
CA ILE A 126 -22.79 17.06 3.77
C ILE A 126 -22.68 18.55 3.43
N GLU A 127 -22.55 18.87 2.15
CA GLU A 127 -22.54 20.24 1.67
C GLU A 127 -23.95 20.85 1.70
N ASP A 128 -24.05 22.10 2.14
CA ASP A 128 -25.33 22.81 2.21
C ASP A 128 -25.97 23.03 0.81
N GLU A 129 -25.16 23.12 -0.25
CA GLU A 129 -25.60 23.44 -1.60
C GLU A 129 -26.20 22.24 -2.34
N THR A 130 -25.54 21.08 -2.26
CA THR A 130 -25.94 19.84 -2.94
C THR A 130 -26.79 18.94 -2.05
N ASN A 131 -26.67 19.06 -0.72
CA ASN A 131 -27.19 18.11 0.27
C ASN A 131 -26.68 16.67 0.01
N GLU A 132 -25.49 16.58 -0.57
CA GLU A 132 -24.72 15.37 -0.80
C GLU A 132 -23.40 15.47 -0.02
N LEU A 133 -22.68 14.36 0.10
CA LEU A 133 -21.32 14.38 0.66
C LEU A 133 -20.41 15.22 -0.25
N SER A 134 -19.43 15.92 0.32
CA SER A 134 -18.50 16.75 -0.47
C SER A 134 -17.71 15.90 -1.47
N GLY A 135 -17.47 14.63 -1.14
CA GLY A 135 -16.77 13.70 -2.00
C GLY A 135 -15.28 14.03 -2.17
N SER A 136 -14.77 14.96 -1.35
CA SER A 136 -13.41 15.51 -1.43
C SER A 136 -12.44 14.87 -0.41
N THR A 137 -12.84 13.77 0.22
CA THR A 137 -12.04 13.03 1.20
C THR A 137 -11.46 11.76 0.61
N ASN A 138 -10.20 11.49 0.97
CA ASN A 138 -9.53 10.21 0.75
C ASN A 138 -9.66 9.42 2.05
N ASP A 139 -10.36 8.29 1.99
CA ASP A 139 -10.65 7.46 3.15
C ASP A 139 -10.09 6.05 2.93
N ILE A 140 -9.18 5.62 3.79
CA ILE A 140 -8.50 4.33 3.67
C ILE A 140 -8.73 3.52 4.94
N ALA A 141 -9.11 2.25 4.81
CA ALA A 141 -9.18 1.31 5.91
C ALA A 141 -7.93 0.42 5.94
N PHE A 142 -7.37 0.14 7.12
CA PHE A 142 -6.19 -0.72 7.25
C PHE A 142 -6.48 -2.02 8.01
N ALA A 143 -7.27 -1.94 9.08
CA ALA A 143 -7.49 -3.09 9.94
C ALA A 143 -8.90 -3.12 10.53
N ILE A 144 -9.32 -4.33 10.93
CA ILE A 144 -10.58 -4.59 11.63
C ILE A 144 -10.34 -5.60 12.74
N ASN A 145 -10.95 -5.40 13.92
CA ASN A 145 -10.92 -6.37 15.00
C ASN A 145 -12.25 -7.15 15.15
N ASP A 146 -12.28 -8.13 16.06
CA ASP A 146 -13.47 -8.95 16.33
C ASP A 146 -14.61 -8.17 16.99
N GLY A 147 -14.34 -6.97 17.50
CA GLY A 147 -15.32 -6.00 17.96
C GLY A 147 -15.99 -5.21 16.84
N GLN A 148 -15.65 -5.49 15.58
CA GLN A 148 -16.07 -4.73 14.39
C GLN A 148 -15.65 -3.25 14.42
N MET A 149 -14.55 -2.94 15.13
CA MET A 149 -13.89 -1.64 15.01
C MET A 149 -12.94 -1.68 13.82
N ILE A 150 -13.12 -0.74 12.90
CA ILE A 150 -12.24 -0.56 11.75
C ILE A 150 -11.35 0.64 12.04
N VAL A 151 -10.06 0.54 11.73
CA VAL A 151 -9.11 1.66 11.84
C VAL A 151 -8.45 1.93 10.51
N GLY A 152 -8.04 3.18 10.33
CA GLY A 152 -7.48 3.67 9.08
C GLY A 152 -7.00 5.11 9.17
N MET A 153 -6.90 5.77 8.03
CA MET A 153 -6.72 7.22 7.94
C MET A 153 -7.75 7.84 6.99
N GLY A 154 -8.05 9.11 7.22
CA GLY A 154 -8.82 9.92 6.28
C GLY A 154 -8.33 11.36 6.23
N THR A 155 -8.63 12.05 5.12
CA THR A 155 -8.38 13.49 4.96
C THR A 155 -9.58 14.31 5.44
N ALA A 156 -9.38 15.59 5.75
CA ALA A 156 -10.50 16.50 5.96
C ALA A 156 -11.12 16.90 4.61
N PRO A 157 -12.45 17.19 4.56
CA PRO A 157 -13.06 17.73 3.36
C PRO A 157 -12.46 19.11 3.02
N TYR A 158 -12.41 19.43 1.73
CA TYR A 158 -11.96 20.72 1.25
C TYR A 158 -13.02 21.78 1.51
N TYR A 159 -12.57 23.00 1.81
CA TYR A 159 -13.41 24.19 1.91
C TYR A 159 -12.83 25.33 1.10
N ALA A 160 -13.73 26.13 0.53
CA ALA A 160 -13.39 27.30 -0.27
C ALA A 160 -13.00 28.51 0.60
N ILE A 161 -11.92 29.19 0.21
CA ILE A 161 -11.38 30.40 0.82
C ILE A 161 -11.37 31.52 -0.22
N PRO A 162 -12.31 32.48 -0.16
CA PRO A 162 -12.23 33.67 -0.99
C PRO A 162 -11.03 34.52 -0.57
N TYR A 163 -10.17 34.86 -1.52
CA TYR A 163 -8.92 35.60 -1.30
C TYR A 163 -8.81 36.76 -2.29
N THR A 164 -8.14 37.84 -1.86
CA THR A 164 -7.83 38.98 -2.72
C THR A 164 -6.33 39.18 -2.68
N GLU A 165 -5.69 38.97 -3.83
CA GLU A 165 -4.25 39.07 -4.01
C GLU A 165 -3.78 40.53 -3.95
N GLU A 166 -2.47 40.74 -3.77
CA GLU A 166 -1.84 42.05 -3.65
C GLU A 166 -2.04 42.93 -4.88
N ASP A 167 -2.15 42.31 -6.06
CA ASP A 167 -2.44 43.01 -7.33
C ASP A 167 -3.92 43.35 -7.53
N GLY A 168 -4.79 42.81 -6.67
CA GLY A 168 -6.22 43.06 -6.59
C GLY A 168 -7.08 42.00 -7.26
N ASP A 169 -6.52 40.88 -7.72
CA ASP A 169 -7.28 39.77 -8.27
C ASP A 169 -8.06 39.03 -7.17
N GLU A 170 -9.30 38.63 -7.47
CA GLU A 170 -10.17 37.89 -6.55
C GLU A 170 -10.19 36.42 -6.96
N LEU A 171 -9.57 35.56 -6.15
CA LEU A 171 -9.49 34.12 -6.37
C LEU A 171 -10.23 33.36 -5.25
N THR A 172 -10.53 32.08 -5.52
CA THR A 172 -11.02 31.15 -4.51
C THR A 172 -10.03 30.01 -4.40
N TYR A 173 -9.41 29.86 -3.24
CA TYR A 173 -8.49 28.78 -2.94
C TYR A 173 -9.22 27.67 -2.20
N PHE A 174 -8.77 26.43 -2.34
CA PHE A 174 -9.27 25.29 -1.59
C PHE A 174 -8.23 24.82 -0.56
N ALA A 175 -8.67 24.57 0.67
CA ALA A 175 -7.83 24.02 1.72
C ALA A 175 -8.62 23.04 2.58
N ARG A 176 -7.92 22.24 3.39
CA ARG A 176 -8.53 21.31 4.34
C ARG A 176 -7.87 21.43 5.72
N ASP A 177 -8.59 21.05 6.77
CA ASP A 177 -8.14 21.25 8.16
C ASP A 177 -6.98 20.34 8.58
N PHE A 178 -6.81 19.20 7.91
CA PHE A 178 -5.70 18.28 8.09
C PHE A 178 -5.53 17.40 6.85
N GLN A 179 -4.29 17.01 6.55
CA GLN A 179 -4.00 16.08 5.46
C GLN A 179 -4.23 14.63 5.86
N ALA A 180 -3.82 14.22 7.06
CA ALA A 180 -4.00 12.82 7.49
C ALA A 180 -4.41 12.72 8.95
N ARG A 181 -5.55 12.08 9.20
CA ARG A 181 -6.09 11.82 10.53
C ARG A 181 -6.46 10.35 10.69
N GLY A 182 -5.88 9.72 11.71
CA GLY A 182 -6.23 8.37 12.09
C GLY A 182 -7.67 8.35 12.56
N TYR A 183 -8.39 7.26 12.30
CA TYR A 183 -9.75 7.10 12.80
C TYR A 183 -9.98 5.71 13.39
N VAL A 184 -11.02 5.61 14.21
CA VAL A 184 -11.71 4.35 14.50
C VAL A 184 -13.17 4.48 14.09
N TYR A 185 -13.63 3.60 13.21
CA TYR A 185 -15.01 3.50 12.78
C TYR A 185 -15.71 2.45 13.63
N VAL A 186 -16.73 2.89 14.38
CA VAL A 186 -17.48 2.04 15.31
C VAL A 186 -18.89 2.60 15.47
N ILE A 187 -19.90 1.72 15.51
CA ILE A 187 -21.31 2.11 15.69
C ILE A 187 -21.81 3.12 14.62
N ASP A 188 -21.48 2.89 13.35
CA ASP A 188 -21.84 3.77 12.22
C ASP A 188 -21.19 5.19 12.28
N GLU A 189 -20.13 5.38 13.04
CA GLU A 189 -19.47 6.68 13.24
C GLU A 189 -17.94 6.53 13.19
N ALA A 190 -17.24 7.45 12.52
CA ALA A 190 -15.80 7.59 12.61
C ALA A 190 -15.41 8.56 13.72
N LEU A 191 -14.57 8.11 14.65
CA LEU A 191 -14.00 8.94 15.71
C LEU A 191 -12.52 9.23 15.40
N PRO A 192 -12.07 10.50 15.47
CA PRO A 192 -10.70 10.85 15.16
C PRO A 192 -9.73 10.43 16.27
N LEU A 193 -8.60 9.86 15.86
CA LEU A 193 -7.47 9.52 16.71
C LEU A 193 -6.40 10.61 16.57
N LEU A 194 -6.43 11.57 17.48
CA LEU A 194 -5.57 12.76 17.40
C LEU A 194 -4.10 12.43 17.72
N ALA A 195 -3.22 13.12 16.99
CA ALA A 195 -1.81 13.26 17.33
C ALA A 195 -1.62 14.15 18.57
N PRO A 196 -0.49 14.02 19.29
CA PRO A 196 -0.15 14.93 20.39
C PRO A 196 0.17 16.36 19.91
N ASN A 197 0.72 16.52 18.70
CA ASN A 197 0.86 17.82 18.04
C ASN A 197 -0.08 17.90 16.84
N ILE A 198 -0.96 18.90 16.84
CA ILE A 198 -1.95 19.18 15.80
C ILE A 198 -1.79 20.59 15.20
N GLU A 199 -0.62 21.21 15.38
CA GLU A 199 -0.28 22.48 14.72
C GLU A 199 -0.43 22.28 13.20
N TYR A 200 -1.12 23.22 12.53
CA TYR A 200 -1.45 23.13 11.10
C TYR A 200 -2.11 21.80 10.68
N GLY A 201 -2.91 21.21 11.57
CA GLY A 201 -3.64 19.96 11.33
C GLY A 201 -2.94 18.73 11.91
N GLY A 202 -1.61 18.71 11.94
CA GLY A 202 -0.81 17.54 12.34
C GLY A 202 -1.09 16.30 11.49
N VAL A 203 -0.38 15.21 11.81
CA VAL A 203 -0.49 13.93 11.11
C VAL A 203 -0.74 12.83 12.14
N SER A 204 -1.70 11.96 11.85
CA SER A 204 -1.90 10.71 12.59
C SER A 204 -2.45 9.66 11.65
N VAL A 205 -2.03 8.41 11.86
CA VAL A 205 -2.48 7.25 11.10
C VAL A 205 -2.65 6.09 12.06
N ALA A 206 -3.71 5.31 11.87
CA ALA A 206 -4.02 4.13 12.68
C ALA A 206 -3.91 2.86 11.84
N SER A 207 -2.71 2.27 11.84
CA SER A 207 -2.32 1.18 10.96
C SER A 207 -2.91 -0.18 11.35
N ASP A 208 -3.10 -0.44 12.65
CA ASP A 208 -3.60 -1.74 13.12
C ASP A 208 -4.32 -1.66 14.47
N ILE A 209 -5.17 -2.65 14.73
CA ILE A 209 -5.95 -2.77 15.97
C ILE A 209 -6.05 -4.23 16.42
N ASN A 210 -5.76 -4.50 17.70
CA ASN A 210 -5.98 -5.82 18.27
C ASN A 210 -7.36 -5.97 18.95
N ASN A 211 -7.67 -7.20 19.36
CA ASN A 211 -8.92 -7.56 20.04
C ASN A 211 -9.08 -7.01 21.47
N SER A 212 -8.07 -6.30 22.00
CA SER A 212 -8.17 -5.52 23.24
C SER A 212 -8.40 -4.03 22.98
N ASN A 213 -8.78 -3.65 21.75
CA ASN A 213 -8.95 -2.29 21.27
C ASN A 213 -7.70 -1.42 21.47
N LEU A 214 -6.52 -2.03 21.40
CA LEU A 214 -5.25 -1.30 21.32
C LEU A 214 -4.96 -1.04 19.84
N VAL A 215 -4.98 0.24 19.48
CA VAL A 215 -4.63 0.73 18.15
C VAL A 215 -3.17 1.17 18.14
N VAL A 216 -2.46 0.86 17.06
CA VAL A 216 -1.10 1.36 16.80
C VAL A 216 -1.03 2.04 15.44
N GLY A 217 0.00 2.86 15.27
CA GLY A 217 0.23 3.61 14.05
C GLY A 217 1.37 4.60 14.26
N TYR A 218 1.21 5.81 13.75
CA TYR A 218 2.14 6.91 13.99
C TYR A 218 1.42 8.25 14.12
N ALA A 219 2.08 9.19 14.77
CA ALA A 219 1.56 10.53 15.00
C ALA A 219 2.66 11.58 15.05
N SER A 220 2.33 12.81 14.64
CA SER A 220 3.17 13.98 14.78
C SER A 220 3.32 14.37 16.25
N ILE A 221 4.56 14.50 16.71
CA ILE A 221 4.89 14.99 18.05
C ILE A 221 5.38 16.45 18.05
N ASP A 222 5.89 16.91 16.91
CA ASP A 222 6.36 18.27 16.68
C ASP A 222 6.42 18.56 15.17
N LEU A 223 6.58 19.82 14.79
CA LEU A 223 7.02 20.22 13.45
C LEU A 223 8.54 20.04 13.33
N THR A 224 9.05 19.84 12.12
CA THR A 224 10.48 20.06 11.88
C THR A 224 10.82 21.54 12.06
N GLU A 225 12.07 21.86 12.43
CA GLU A 225 12.50 23.26 12.61
C GLU A 225 12.31 24.07 11.32
N SER A 226 12.67 23.48 10.18
CA SER A 226 12.47 24.09 8.86
C SER A 226 11.01 24.38 8.53
N SER A 227 10.09 23.47 8.86
CA SER A 227 8.65 23.65 8.61
C SER A 227 8.06 24.71 9.53
N ARG A 228 8.55 24.79 10.77
CA ARG A 228 8.17 25.83 11.72
C ARG A 228 8.63 27.20 11.22
N GLU A 229 9.88 27.34 10.81
CA GLU A 229 10.42 28.59 10.24
C GLU A 229 9.66 28.99 8.97
N TYR A 230 9.39 28.03 8.08
CA TYR A 230 8.60 28.28 6.87
C TYR A 230 7.19 28.80 7.19
N ALA A 231 6.46 28.13 8.08
CA ALA A 231 5.10 28.52 8.44
C ALA A 231 5.03 29.87 9.18
N GLU A 232 6.01 30.18 10.03
CA GLU A 232 6.01 31.40 10.86
C GLU A 232 6.64 32.61 10.18
N GLU A 233 7.63 32.42 9.31
CA GLU A 233 8.40 33.51 8.69
C GLU A 233 8.16 33.64 7.19
N SER A 234 8.03 32.53 6.45
CA SER A 234 7.89 32.57 4.98
C SER A 234 6.44 32.70 4.53
N CYS A 235 5.52 31.91 5.09
CA CYS A 235 4.11 31.96 4.69
C CYS A 235 3.43 33.32 4.86
N PRO A 236 3.71 34.12 5.90
CA PRO A 236 3.14 35.46 6.01
C PRO A 236 3.60 36.45 4.93
N GLU A 237 4.66 36.14 4.19
CA GLU A 237 5.15 36.95 3.06
C GLU A 237 4.60 36.49 1.70
N GLN A 238 3.86 35.36 1.65
CA GLN A 238 3.25 34.85 0.43
C GLN A 238 1.86 35.46 0.20
N ASP A 239 1.50 35.67 -1.07
CA ASP A 239 0.21 36.21 -1.50
C ASP A 239 -0.85 35.12 -1.67
N VAL A 240 -0.95 34.24 -0.67
CA VAL A 240 -1.93 33.13 -0.63
C VAL A 240 -2.51 33.00 0.79
N PRO A 241 -3.65 32.32 0.98
CA PRO A 241 -4.15 32.01 2.32
C PRO A 241 -3.16 31.17 3.13
N LEU A 242 -3.03 31.45 4.43
CA LEU A 242 -2.13 30.70 5.31
C LEU A 242 -2.39 29.19 5.28
N ALA A 243 -3.66 28.77 5.25
CA ALA A 243 -4.04 27.36 5.21
C ALA A 243 -3.55 26.64 3.94
N VAL A 244 -3.45 27.36 2.82
CA VAL A 244 -2.89 26.85 1.56
C VAL A 244 -1.37 26.78 1.68
N CYS A 245 -0.73 27.85 2.17
CA CYS A 245 0.73 27.89 2.34
C CYS A 245 1.25 26.81 3.30
N THR A 246 0.49 26.44 4.33
CA THR A 246 0.90 25.43 5.31
C THR A 246 0.39 24.03 4.99
N ARG A 247 0.00 23.75 3.73
CA ARG A 247 -0.49 22.41 3.31
C ARG A 247 0.57 21.33 3.51
N SER A 248 1.80 21.61 3.07
CA SER A 248 2.89 20.63 2.96
C SER A 248 3.99 20.91 3.99
N LEU A 249 3.66 20.72 5.28
CA LEU A 249 4.63 20.83 6.38
C LEU A 249 5.17 19.47 6.79
N ASN A 250 6.45 19.42 7.11
CA ASN A 250 7.09 18.22 7.64
C ASN A 250 6.97 18.16 9.17
N TYR A 251 6.64 16.98 9.67
CA TYR A 251 6.49 16.69 11.09
C TYR A 251 7.52 15.68 11.60
N GLN A 252 7.89 15.81 12.88
CA GLN A 252 8.54 14.74 13.62
C GLN A 252 7.51 13.65 13.93
N LEU A 253 7.66 12.48 13.31
CA LEU A 253 6.72 11.37 13.45
C LEU A 253 7.22 10.33 14.46
N ARG A 254 6.32 9.82 15.29
CA ARG A 254 6.61 8.75 16.24
C ARG A 254 5.64 7.61 16.09
N ALA A 255 6.14 6.39 16.28
CA ALA A 255 5.30 5.23 16.48
C ALA A 255 4.43 5.50 17.71
N TYR A 256 3.14 5.33 17.57
CA TYR A 256 2.17 5.81 18.54
C TYR A 256 1.08 4.77 18.77
N GLN A 257 0.52 4.75 19.97
CA GLN A 257 -0.58 3.86 20.32
C GLN A 257 -1.74 4.61 20.98
N TRP A 258 -2.96 4.16 20.70
CA TRP A 258 -4.19 4.62 21.34
C TRP A 258 -4.93 3.41 21.92
N GLN A 259 -5.18 3.42 23.22
CA GLN A 259 -6.06 2.44 23.87
C GLN A 259 -7.49 2.97 23.84
N LEU A 260 -8.42 2.19 23.30
CA LEU A 260 -9.82 2.59 23.19
C LEU A 260 -10.70 1.82 24.19
N ASP A 261 -11.88 2.37 24.48
CA ASP A 261 -12.99 1.64 25.08
C ASP A 261 -13.87 0.94 24.01
N ASP A 262 -14.89 0.20 24.44
CA ASP A 262 -15.81 -0.53 23.54
C ASP A 262 -16.69 0.40 22.66
N GLN A 263 -16.62 1.71 22.87
CA GLN A 263 -17.32 2.74 22.09
C GLN A 263 -16.34 3.53 21.20
N GLY A 264 -15.07 3.14 21.14
CA GLY A 264 -14.03 3.81 20.35
C GLY A 264 -13.45 5.07 21.00
N ASN A 265 -13.82 5.42 22.23
CA ASN A 265 -13.23 6.58 22.89
C ASN A 265 -11.81 6.26 23.37
N VAL A 266 -10.89 7.20 23.17
CA VAL A 266 -9.50 7.08 23.65
C VAL A 266 -9.45 7.13 25.19
N LEU A 267 -9.00 6.05 25.81
CA LEU A 267 -8.73 5.93 27.24
C LEU A 267 -7.34 6.45 27.62
N SER A 268 -6.36 6.17 26.77
CA SER A 268 -4.97 6.63 26.92
C SER A 268 -4.25 6.56 25.59
N SER A 269 -3.23 7.39 25.42
CA SER A 269 -2.30 7.31 24.29
C SER A 269 -0.85 7.33 24.76
N LYS A 270 0.06 6.86 23.91
CA LYS A 270 1.48 6.74 24.26
C LYS A 270 2.37 6.74 23.02
N ASP A 271 3.48 7.46 23.13
CA ASP A 271 4.64 7.40 22.23
C ASP A 271 5.43 6.11 22.50
N LEU A 272 5.68 5.34 21.44
CA LEU A 272 6.40 4.06 21.49
C LEU A 272 7.93 4.23 21.32
N GLY A 273 8.38 5.41 20.91
CA GLY A 273 9.78 5.75 20.71
C GLY A 273 10.30 5.49 19.30
N MET A 274 11.63 5.45 19.18
CA MET A 274 12.37 5.19 17.95
C MET A 274 13.73 4.55 18.25
N LEU A 275 14.41 4.05 17.21
CA LEU A 275 15.76 3.52 17.27
C LEU A 275 16.81 4.64 17.36
N ALA A 276 16.69 5.68 16.54
CA ALA A 276 17.59 6.83 16.57
C ALA A 276 17.54 7.54 17.93
N THR A 277 18.70 8.06 18.36
CA THR A 277 18.78 8.99 19.49
C THR A 277 19.44 10.27 18.98
N PRO A 278 18.68 11.18 18.33
CA PRO A 278 19.24 12.41 17.80
C PRO A 278 19.77 13.32 18.90
N ASP A 279 20.80 14.10 18.55
CA ASP A 279 21.26 15.20 19.39
C ASP A 279 20.20 16.32 19.45
N GLU A 280 20.23 17.14 20.50
CA GLU A 280 19.22 18.21 20.71
C GLU A 280 19.21 19.25 19.57
N ASP A 281 20.32 19.41 18.84
CA ASP A 281 20.49 20.37 17.75
C ASP A 281 20.32 19.70 16.35
N ASP A 282 19.82 18.46 16.28
CA ASP A 282 19.62 17.77 15.01
C ASP A 282 18.29 18.18 14.36
N GLU A 283 18.39 18.96 13.29
CA GLU A 283 17.24 19.53 12.57
C GLU A 283 16.56 18.56 11.59
N ARG A 284 17.12 17.35 11.40
CA ARG A 284 16.57 16.36 10.46
C ARG A 284 15.20 15.87 10.90
N GLN A 285 14.41 15.40 9.94
CA GLN A 285 13.16 14.69 10.24
C GLN A 285 13.47 13.27 10.73
N PHE A 286 12.86 12.87 11.84
CA PHE A 286 12.94 11.52 12.35
C PHE A 286 11.58 10.84 12.33
N ILE A 287 11.52 9.68 11.70
CA ILE A 287 10.31 8.90 11.49
C ILE A 287 10.41 7.57 12.23
N SER A 288 9.32 7.19 12.87
CA SER A 288 9.10 5.88 13.50
C SER A 288 7.61 5.56 13.33
N GLN A 289 7.29 4.34 12.93
CA GLN A 289 5.93 3.91 12.61
C GLN A 289 5.69 2.49 13.14
N ALA A 290 4.59 2.29 13.87
CA ALA A 290 4.11 0.96 14.22
C ALA A 290 3.03 0.52 13.22
N LEU A 291 3.26 -0.59 12.51
CA LEU A 291 2.42 -1.07 11.42
C LEU A 291 1.48 -2.21 11.82
N ALA A 292 1.85 -2.98 12.84
CA ALA A 292 1.02 -4.09 13.35
C ALA A 292 1.15 -4.28 14.86
N VAL A 293 0.14 -4.88 15.49
CA VAL A 293 0.10 -5.19 16.93
C VAL A 293 -0.60 -6.52 17.22
N ASN A 294 0.04 -7.38 18.02
CA ASN A 294 -0.54 -8.66 18.42
C ASN A 294 -1.34 -8.58 19.74
N ALA A 295 -1.96 -9.70 20.13
CA ALA A 295 -2.74 -9.81 21.36
C ALA A 295 -1.91 -9.66 22.65
N GLN A 296 -0.57 -9.77 22.57
CA GLN A 296 0.34 -9.53 23.70
C GLN A 296 0.75 -8.05 23.83
N ALA A 297 0.16 -7.17 23.01
CA ALA A 297 0.50 -5.75 22.93
C ALA A 297 1.97 -5.50 22.54
N VAL A 298 2.54 -6.39 21.74
CA VAL A 298 3.80 -6.16 21.04
C VAL A 298 3.48 -5.57 19.68
N SER A 299 4.14 -4.46 19.35
CA SER A 299 3.97 -3.81 18.05
C SER A 299 5.24 -3.94 17.22
N VAL A 300 5.09 -3.97 15.90
CA VAL A 300 6.21 -4.01 14.95
C VAL A 300 6.00 -2.97 13.87
N GLY A 301 7.08 -2.57 13.20
CA GLY A 301 7.03 -1.56 12.15
C GLY A 301 8.41 -1.18 11.66
N MET A 302 8.64 0.12 11.49
CA MET A 302 9.92 0.66 11.07
C MET A 302 10.32 1.90 11.86
N SER A 303 11.61 2.13 11.99
CA SER A 303 12.14 3.33 12.62
C SER A 303 13.43 3.76 11.96
N TYR A 304 13.62 5.07 11.90
CA TYR A 304 14.90 5.66 11.56
C TYR A 304 15.95 5.31 12.61
N ALA A 305 17.14 4.92 12.16
CA ALA A 305 18.34 4.74 12.97
C ALA A 305 19.56 5.30 12.22
N PHE A 306 20.61 5.64 12.96
CA PHE A 306 21.89 6.03 12.37
C PHE A 306 22.63 4.79 11.85
N GLU A 307 23.34 4.93 10.74
CA GLU A 307 24.24 3.89 10.24
C GLU A 307 25.41 3.67 11.23
N ASP A 308 25.81 2.41 11.46
CA ASP A 308 26.82 2.12 12.49
C ASP A 308 28.14 2.85 12.20
N GLY A 309 28.52 3.74 13.12
CA GLY A 309 29.73 4.56 13.02
C GLY A 309 29.62 5.78 12.10
N ASP A 310 28.44 6.10 11.57
CA ASP A 310 28.20 7.28 10.74
C ASP A 310 26.82 7.92 11.02
N ASP A 311 26.81 8.89 11.94
CA ASP A 311 25.61 9.63 12.34
C ASP A 311 25.10 10.58 11.24
N ASP A 312 25.84 10.75 10.13
CA ASP A 312 25.42 11.56 8.98
C ASP A 312 24.34 10.85 8.14
N PHE A 313 24.26 9.52 8.21
CA PHE A 313 23.29 8.74 7.43
C PHE A 313 22.19 8.14 8.32
N ILE A 314 20.95 8.50 8.00
CA ILE A 314 19.76 7.89 8.58
C ILE A 314 19.22 6.84 7.61
N ARG A 315 18.85 5.67 8.14
CA ARG A 315 18.22 4.58 7.40
C ARG A 315 17.01 4.06 8.15
N THR A 316 16.12 3.43 7.41
CA THR A 316 14.92 2.78 7.93
C THR A 316 15.22 1.33 8.28
N TYR A 317 14.99 0.95 9.53
CA TYR A 317 15.13 -0.43 9.99
C TYR A 317 13.87 -0.96 10.67
N ALA A 318 13.65 -2.26 10.54
CA ALA A 318 12.55 -2.97 11.14
C ALA A 318 12.66 -2.89 12.67
N ALA A 319 11.57 -2.45 13.30
CA ALA A 319 11.54 -2.17 14.73
C ALA A 319 10.50 -3.04 15.44
N ILE A 320 10.85 -3.54 16.62
CA ILE A 320 9.92 -4.11 17.60
C ILE A 320 9.76 -3.12 18.75
N TYR A 321 8.52 -2.72 19.01
CA TYR A 321 8.12 -1.88 20.13
C TYR A 321 7.57 -2.75 21.25
N GLN A 322 8.36 -2.95 22.31
CA GLN A 322 8.00 -3.81 23.43
C GLN A 322 8.58 -3.27 24.74
N ASN A 323 7.76 -3.27 25.80
CA ASN A 323 8.21 -2.92 27.16
C ASN A 323 8.93 -1.56 27.26
N ASP A 324 8.43 -0.54 26.56
CA ASP A 324 9.04 0.81 26.48
C ASP A 324 10.44 0.83 25.83
N GLN A 325 10.74 -0.19 25.01
CA GLN A 325 11.96 -0.26 24.23
C GLN A 325 11.64 -0.39 22.75
N VAL A 326 12.52 0.16 21.92
CA VAL A 326 12.53 -0.04 20.47
C VAL A 326 13.75 -0.89 20.13
N ILE A 327 13.52 -2.01 19.47
CA ILE A 327 14.52 -3.04 19.22
C ILE A 327 14.68 -3.21 17.72
N ASP A 328 15.90 -3.03 17.22
CA ASP A 328 16.28 -3.41 15.86
C ASP A 328 16.50 -4.93 15.81
N ILE A 329 15.93 -5.59 14.80
CA ILE A 329 16.07 -7.03 14.57
C ILE A 329 16.90 -7.36 13.34
N THR A 330 17.53 -6.35 12.74
CA THR A 330 18.32 -6.46 11.52
C THR A 330 19.78 -6.09 11.75
N ASP A 331 20.65 -6.54 10.84
CA ASP A 331 22.07 -6.17 10.85
C ASP A 331 22.31 -5.03 9.85
N PRO A 332 22.63 -3.81 10.32
CA PRO A 332 22.85 -2.64 9.45
C PRO A 332 24.10 -2.79 8.55
N ASP A 333 25.04 -3.69 8.89
CA ASP A 333 26.18 -4.02 8.03
C ASP A 333 25.77 -4.92 6.85
N GLU A 334 24.68 -5.68 7.01
CA GLU A 334 24.18 -6.61 5.98
C GLU A 334 23.08 -5.99 5.11
N TYR A 335 22.19 -5.22 5.71
CA TYR A 335 20.98 -4.70 5.09
C TYR A 335 21.01 -3.18 5.01
N ARG A 336 20.61 -2.64 3.85
CA ARG A 336 20.50 -1.19 3.64
C ARG A 336 19.27 -0.59 4.31
N ALA A 337 18.18 -1.35 4.35
CA ALA A 337 16.92 -0.96 4.96
C ALA A 337 16.13 -2.21 5.31
N SER A 338 15.16 -2.07 6.20
CA SER A 338 14.24 -3.14 6.57
C SER A 338 12.94 -2.59 7.15
N VAL A 339 11.85 -3.34 7.01
CA VAL A 339 10.52 -3.02 7.54
C VAL A 339 9.86 -4.31 8.06
N ALA A 340 9.23 -4.26 9.23
CA ALA A 340 8.36 -5.33 9.72
C ALA A 340 6.89 -4.94 9.54
N TYR A 341 6.15 -5.65 8.69
CA TYR A 341 4.76 -5.32 8.36
C TYR A 341 3.74 -5.99 9.28
N ASP A 342 4.04 -7.18 9.81
CA ASP A 342 3.06 -7.93 10.60
C ASP A 342 3.70 -8.78 11.71
N ILE A 343 2.91 -9.08 12.74
CA ILE A 343 3.27 -9.92 13.87
C ILE A 343 2.13 -10.85 14.26
N SER A 344 2.40 -12.15 14.34
CA SER A 344 1.41 -13.13 14.79
C SER A 344 1.16 -13.04 16.30
N ASP A 345 -0.01 -13.54 16.70
CA ASP A 345 -0.23 -13.91 18.09
C ASP A 345 0.76 -15.00 18.54
N GLU A 346 1.03 -15.02 19.85
CA GLU A 346 1.91 -16.00 20.48
C GLU A 346 1.36 -17.43 20.30
N ASN A 347 2.15 -18.31 19.67
CA ASN A 347 1.82 -19.71 19.48
C ASN A 347 2.03 -20.53 20.77
N ALA A 348 1.72 -21.83 20.72
CA ALA A 348 1.83 -22.74 21.87
C ALA A 348 3.26 -22.90 22.44
N GLN A 349 4.28 -22.47 21.71
CA GLN A 349 5.69 -22.51 22.09
C GLN A 349 6.16 -21.20 22.74
N GLY A 350 5.29 -20.18 22.85
CA GLY A 350 5.67 -18.87 23.35
C GLY A 350 6.40 -18.02 22.30
N ILE A 351 6.13 -18.27 21.01
CA ILE A 351 6.77 -17.57 19.90
C ILE A 351 5.73 -16.79 19.11
N SER A 352 6.04 -15.54 18.81
CA SER A 352 5.35 -14.74 17.78
C SER A 352 6.24 -14.64 16.55
N TYR A 353 5.67 -14.83 15.37
CA TYR A 353 6.36 -14.61 14.11
C TYR A 353 6.23 -13.16 13.71
N VAL A 354 7.35 -12.49 13.44
CA VAL A 354 7.39 -11.15 12.84
C VAL A 354 7.83 -11.31 11.40
N VAL A 355 7.14 -10.66 10.46
CA VAL A 355 7.47 -10.76 9.03
C VAL A 355 7.61 -9.39 8.40
N GLY A 356 8.42 -9.33 7.34
CA GLY A 356 8.51 -8.16 6.49
C GLY A 356 9.53 -8.33 5.39
N ASP A 357 10.25 -7.27 5.03
CA ASP A 357 11.33 -7.33 4.05
C ASP A 357 12.61 -6.63 4.49
N VAL A 358 13.72 -7.08 3.90
CA VAL A 358 15.04 -6.46 4.02
C VAL A 358 15.57 -6.10 2.64
N THR A 359 16.15 -4.92 2.51
CA THR A 359 16.80 -4.46 1.27
C THR A 359 18.29 -4.76 1.29
N ARG A 360 18.79 -5.49 0.30
CA ARG A 360 20.22 -5.78 0.15
C ARG A 360 20.69 -5.78 -1.30
N LEU A 361 22.00 -5.72 -1.49
CA LEU A 361 22.60 -5.75 -2.82
C LEU A 361 22.73 -7.20 -3.33
N ILE A 362 22.04 -7.53 -4.41
CA ILE A 362 22.10 -8.83 -5.09
C ILE A 362 22.47 -8.62 -6.55
N ASN A 363 23.59 -9.20 -6.99
CA ASN A 363 24.10 -9.05 -8.36
C ASN A 363 24.23 -7.59 -8.83
N GLY A 364 24.52 -6.67 -7.91
CA GLY A 364 24.69 -5.24 -8.19
C GLY A 364 23.39 -4.42 -8.22
N TYR A 365 22.25 -5.01 -7.88
CA TYR A 365 20.95 -4.33 -7.77
C TYR A 365 20.44 -4.43 -6.33
N TRP A 366 19.83 -3.35 -5.83
CA TRP A 366 19.08 -3.40 -4.57
C TRP A 366 17.84 -4.25 -4.77
N ARG A 367 17.61 -5.19 -3.85
CA ARG A 367 16.51 -6.14 -3.88
C ARG A 367 15.96 -6.30 -2.47
N SER A 368 14.65 -6.18 -2.35
CA SER A 368 13.90 -6.52 -1.14
C SER A 368 13.75 -8.03 -1.05
N LYS A 369 13.98 -8.62 0.11
CA LYS A 369 13.80 -10.05 0.34
C LYS A 369 12.94 -10.22 1.58
N PHE A 370 11.88 -10.99 1.46
CA PHE A 370 11.03 -11.21 2.62
C PHE A 370 11.80 -11.94 3.72
N PHE A 371 11.41 -11.71 4.97
CA PHE A 371 11.98 -12.39 6.14
C PHE A 371 10.90 -12.84 7.12
N TYR A 372 11.29 -13.73 8.02
CA TYR A 372 10.61 -13.92 9.29
C TYR A 372 11.61 -13.87 10.47
N TYR A 373 11.11 -13.51 11.65
CA TYR A 373 11.83 -13.47 12.91
C TYR A 373 10.98 -14.12 14.01
N GLU A 374 11.57 -15.01 14.82
CA GLU A 374 10.88 -15.75 15.88
C GLU A 374 11.04 -15.04 17.23
N LEU A 375 10.18 -14.06 17.50
CA LEU A 375 10.19 -13.33 18.78
C LEU A 375 9.86 -14.28 19.93
N GLY A 376 10.66 -14.24 21.00
CA GLY A 376 10.53 -15.13 22.16
C GLY A 376 11.43 -16.36 22.11
N LYS A 377 12.03 -16.67 20.95
CA LYS A 377 13.03 -17.74 20.81
C LYS A 377 14.41 -17.26 21.27
N GLU A 378 15.05 -18.02 22.14
CA GLU A 378 16.40 -17.70 22.63
C GLU A 378 17.41 -17.69 21.48
N GLY A 379 18.10 -16.55 21.30
CA GLY A 379 19.08 -16.37 20.23
C GLY A 379 18.47 -16.31 18.84
N ALA A 380 17.22 -15.85 18.70
CA ALA A 380 16.60 -15.62 17.40
C ALA A 380 17.43 -14.64 16.56
N GLU A 381 17.63 -15.00 15.30
CA GLU A 381 18.20 -14.17 14.25
C GLU A 381 17.15 -14.02 13.14
N LEU A 382 17.22 -12.94 12.38
CA LEU A 382 16.35 -12.73 11.21
C LEU A 382 16.70 -13.74 10.12
N ILE A 383 15.68 -14.35 9.51
CA ILE A 383 15.84 -15.34 8.44
C ILE A 383 15.18 -14.78 7.18
N SER A 384 15.99 -14.36 6.20
CA SER A 384 15.52 -13.78 4.93
C SER A 384 15.60 -14.75 3.75
N ALA A 385 14.82 -14.48 2.69
CA ALA A 385 14.77 -15.27 1.46
C ALA A 385 16.03 -15.18 0.58
N TYR A 386 17.22 -15.04 1.17
CA TYR A 386 18.49 -14.95 0.45
C TYR A 386 19.64 -15.59 1.23
N GLY A 387 20.56 -16.21 0.49
CA GLY A 387 21.80 -16.79 1.02
C GLY A 387 21.92 -18.30 0.78
N ASP A 388 23.15 -18.78 0.60
CA ASP A 388 23.45 -20.16 0.19
C ASP A 388 22.90 -21.25 1.14
N ASN A 389 22.55 -20.88 2.38
CA ASN A 389 21.98 -21.80 3.38
C ASN A 389 20.69 -21.27 4.01
N SER A 390 20.04 -20.27 3.39
CA SER A 390 18.75 -19.82 3.92
C SER A 390 17.72 -20.94 3.75
N PRO A 391 16.97 -21.29 4.80
CA PRO A 391 15.83 -22.19 4.68
C PRO A 391 14.67 -21.53 3.92
N VAL A 392 14.69 -20.21 3.79
CA VAL A 392 13.68 -19.42 3.09
C VAL A 392 14.09 -19.23 1.65
N THR A 393 13.16 -19.51 0.74
CA THR A 393 13.29 -19.25 -0.69
C THR A 393 12.12 -18.40 -1.17
N ASP A 394 12.32 -17.66 -2.25
CA ASP A 394 11.25 -17.00 -3.01
C ASP A 394 11.27 -17.45 -4.48
N PHE A 395 10.55 -16.74 -5.36
CA PHE A 395 10.39 -17.08 -6.78
C PHE A 395 11.72 -17.39 -7.47
N TYR A 396 12.74 -16.55 -7.27
CA TYR A 396 14.11 -16.84 -7.70
C TYR A 396 15.15 -15.96 -6.99
N ASN A 397 16.41 -16.40 -6.92
CA ASN A 397 17.46 -15.71 -6.14
C ASN A 397 17.62 -14.18 -6.39
N GLY A 398 17.22 -13.67 -7.55
CA GLY A 398 17.30 -12.24 -7.91
C GLY A 398 15.95 -11.52 -8.01
N SER A 399 14.85 -12.14 -7.57
CA SER A 399 13.55 -11.48 -7.40
C SER A 399 13.55 -10.63 -6.14
N SER A 400 12.80 -9.54 -6.19
CA SER A 400 12.32 -8.88 -4.99
C SER A 400 11.09 -9.61 -4.42
N SER A 401 10.95 -9.65 -3.10
CA SER A 401 9.80 -10.24 -2.40
C SER A 401 9.56 -9.56 -1.06
N THR A 402 8.28 -9.48 -0.68
CA THR A 402 7.81 -8.82 0.55
C THR A 402 6.77 -9.70 1.23
N ALA A 403 6.94 -9.98 2.54
CA ALA A 403 5.93 -10.66 3.35
C ALA A 403 5.04 -9.61 4.02
N ARG A 404 3.72 -9.73 3.83
CA ARG A 404 2.73 -8.77 4.34
C ARG A 404 2.02 -9.22 5.58
N SER A 405 1.77 -10.52 5.73
CA SER A 405 1.04 -11.02 6.91
C SER A 405 1.46 -12.42 7.32
N VAL A 406 1.27 -12.74 8.61
CA VAL A 406 1.58 -14.03 9.21
C VAL A 406 0.57 -14.40 10.30
N ASN A 407 0.15 -15.66 10.31
CA ASN A 407 -0.70 -16.19 11.39
C ASN A 407 0.08 -17.01 12.43
N SER A 408 -0.56 -17.34 13.56
CA SER A 408 0.09 -18.07 14.66
C SER A 408 0.50 -19.51 14.29
N SER A 409 -0.02 -20.05 13.18
CA SER A 409 0.34 -21.35 12.62
C SER A 409 1.63 -21.33 11.81
N GLY A 410 2.19 -20.15 11.51
CA GLY A 410 3.44 -19.98 10.78
C GLY A 410 3.28 -19.97 9.26
N TYR A 411 2.08 -19.65 8.75
CA TYR A 411 1.87 -19.35 7.34
C TYR A 411 2.07 -17.86 7.11
N VAL A 412 2.94 -17.55 6.15
CA VAL A 412 3.30 -16.19 5.74
C VAL A 412 2.75 -15.96 4.34
N VAL A 413 2.12 -14.81 4.10
CA VAL A 413 1.66 -14.40 2.78
C VAL A 413 2.27 -13.06 2.39
N GLY A 414 2.35 -12.81 1.08
CA GLY A 414 2.89 -11.59 0.53
C GLY A 414 2.96 -11.66 -1.00
N PHE A 415 3.87 -10.90 -1.59
CA PHE A 415 4.07 -10.86 -3.04
C PHE A 415 5.54 -10.79 -3.44
N GLY A 416 5.83 -11.11 -4.69
CA GLY A 416 7.17 -10.96 -5.23
C GLY A 416 7.22 -11.04 -6.75
N GLU A 417 8.35 -10.60 -7.31
CA GLU A 417 8.58 -10.61 -8.74
C GLU A 417 8.69 -12.05 -9.26
N TYR A 418 7.78 -12.49 -10.12
CA TYR A 418 7.82 -13.86 -10.66
C TYR A 418 8.54 -13.94 -12.01
N GLU A 419 8.55 -12.86 -12.79
CA GLU A 419 9.14 -12.82 -14.12
C GLU A 419 10.64 -12.55 -14.13
N ARG A 420 11.37 -13.24 -15.00
CA ARG A 420 12.82 -13.03 -15.20
C ARG A 420 13.09 -12.10 -16.38
N VAL A 421 12.58 -10.87 -16.31
CA VAL A 421 12.85 -9.85 -17.33
C VAL A 421 14.07 -8.98 -16.98
N ASN A 422 14.51 -8.20 -17.96
CA ASN A 422 15.57 -7.21 -17.80
C ASN A 422 15.26 -6.32 -16.57
N PRO A 423 16.21 -6.09 -15.64
CA PRO A 423 16.01 -5.26 -14.44
C PRO A 423 15.59 -3.80 -14.68
N GLN A 424 15.50 -3.35 -15.94
CA GLN A 424 15.07 -2.01 -16.34
C GLN A 424 13.59 -1.97 -16.77
N ILE A 425 12.90 -3.10 -16.72
CA ILE A 425 11.46 -3.21 -17.01
C ILE A 425 10.80 -3.56 -15.67
N PRO A 426 9.72 -2.85 -15.26
CA PRO A 426 8.90 -3.25 -14.13
C PRO A 426 8.53 -4.73 -14.25
N ARG A 427 8.68 -5.47 -13.15
CA ARG A 427 8.44 -6.92 -13.13
C ARG A 427 7.06 -7.16 -12.55
N ARG A 428 6.26 -7.96 -13.24
CA ARG A 428 4.97 -8.40 -12.69
C ARG A 428 5.18 -9.19 -11.40
N LYS A 429 4.22 -9.02 -10.48
CA LYS A 429 4.21 -9.63 -9.15
C LYS A 429 3.18 -10.75 -9.12
N HIS A 430 3.48 -11.81 -8.37
CA HIS A 430 2.50 -12.80 -7.95
C HIS A 430 2.47 -12.85 -6.43
N ALA A 431 1.31 -13.18 -5.88
CA ALA A 431 1.17 -13.48 -4.48
C ALA A 431 1.78 -14.85 -4.13
N PHE A 432 2.30 -14.98 -2.91
CA PHE A 432 2.86 -16.23 -2.42
C PHE A 432 2.30 -16.61 -1.05
N VAL A 433 2.42 -17.90 -0.73
CA VAL A 433 2.32 -18.43 0.63
C VAL A 433 3.60 -19.18 0.98
N TYR A 434 4.12 -18.97 2.19
CA TYR A 434 5.28 -19.63 2.75
C TYR A 434 4.94 -20.29 4.10
N ASP A 435 5.25 -21.58 4.26
CA ASP A 435 5.09 -22.30 5.54
C ASP A 435 6.44 -22.42 6.25
N ILE A 436 6.58 -21.71 7.38
CA ILE A 436 7.79 -21.68 8.21
C ILE A 436 8.13 -23.07 8.76
N ASN A 437 7.13 -23.92 9.01
CA ASN A 437 7.34 -25.22 9.63
C ASN A 437 7.95 -26.24 8.67
N THR A 438 7.62 -26.12 7.39
CA THR A 438 8.09 -27.05 6.35
C THR A 438 9.13 -26.43 5.43
N ASN A 439 9.36 -25.11 5.52
CA ASN A 439 10.16 -24.32 4.60
C ASN A 439 9.67 -24.44 3.15
N THR A 440 8.35 -24.39 2.97
CA THR A 440 7.72 -24.53 1.64
C THR A 440 7.26 -23.18 1.15
N PHE A 441 7.83 -22.73 0.03
CA PHE A 441 7.34 -21.57 -0.73
C PHE A 441 6.41 -22.05 -1.85
N SER A 442 5.28 -21.36 -2.05
CA SER A 442 4.34 -21.65 -3.14
C SER A 442 3.81 -20.35 -3.75
N ASP A 443 3.86 -20.27 -5.07
CA ASP A 443 3.12 -19.28 -5.86
C ASP A 443 1.62 -19.59 -5.76
N ILE A 444 0.82 -18.64 -5.31
CA ILE A 444 -0.63 -18.84 -5.12
C ILE A 444 -1.32 -19.14 -6.45
N ASN A 445 -0.88 -18.54 -7.56
CA ASN A 445 -1.48 -18.78 -8.88
C ASN A 445 -1.28 -20.23 -9.35
N ALA A 446 -0.19 -20.89 -8.93
CA ALA A 446 0.04 -22.31 -9.18
C ALA A 446 -0.87 -23.24 -8.34
N LEU A 447 -1.61 -22.68 -7.39
CA LEU A 447 -2.57 -23.39 -6.52
C LEU A 447 -4.03 -23.09 -6.91
N LEU A 448 -4.26 -22.30 -7.96
CA LEU A 448 -5.58 -22.04 -8.52
C LEU A 448 -5.95 -23.06 -9.62
N PRO A 449 -7.25 -23.26 -9.90
CA PRO A 449 -7.69 -23.96 -11.11
C PRO A 449 -7.15 -23.29 -12.37
N CYS A 450 -6.85 -24.08 -13.41
CA CYS A 450 -6.24 -23.55 -14.64
C CYS A 450 -7.16 -22.64 -15.46
N ASP A 451 -8.47 -22.67 -15.19
CA ASP A 451 -9.49 -21.82 -15.78
C ASP A 451 -9.91 -20.67 -14.84
N SER A 452 -9.08 -20.32 -13.86
CA SER A 452 -9.27 -19.13 -13.03
C SER A 452 -9.25 -17.87 -13.88
N ASP A 453 -10.29 -17.03 -13.75
CA ASP A 453 -10.33 -15.68 -14.33
C ASP A 453 -9.48 -14.67 -13.53
N TYR A 454 -8.92 -15.09 -12.39
CA TYR A 454 -8.16 -14.25 -11.46
C TYR A 454 -6.67 -14.56 -11.51
N GLU A 455 -5.86 -13.51 -11.66
CA GLU A 455 -4.40 -13.52 -11.40
C GLU A 455 -4.16 -12.85 -10.05
N ILE A 456 -3.69 -13.61 -9.05
CA ILE A 456 -3.46 -13.09 -7.69
C ILE A 456 -2.10 -12.41 -7.64
N VAL A 457 -2.11 -11.10 -7.52
CA VAL A 457 -0.89 -10.28 -7.58
C VAL A 457 -0.33 -9.98 -6.20
N GLU A 458 -1.20 -9.76 -5.20
CA GLU A 458 -0.81 -9.47 -3.83
C GLU A 458 -1.67 -10.20 -2.80
N ALA A 459 -1.07 -10.64 -1.69
CA ALA A 459 -1.77 -11.19 -0.54
C ALA A 459 -1.47 -10.34 0.70
N ASN A 460 -2.48 -9.61 1.17
CA ASN A 460 -2.34 -8.57 2.20
C ASN A 460 -2.51 -9.11 3.62
N HIS A 461 -3.34 -10.13 3.79
CA HIS A 461 -3.63 -10.69 5.11
C HIS A 461 -3.89 -12.19 5.04
N ILE A 462 -3.49 -12.90 6.10
CA ILE A 462 -3.87 -14.28 6.35
C ILE A 462 -4.48 -14.38 7.76
N ASP A 463 -5.68 -14.93 7.87
CA ASP A 463 -6.32 -15.15 9.16
C ASP A 463 -5.86 -16.45 9.83
N GLU A 464 -6.34 -16.71 11.05
CA GLU A 464 -6.01 -17.91 11.82
C GLU A 464 -6.62 -19.20 11.24
N GLU A 465 -7.63 -19.08 10.38
CA GLU A 465 -8.23 -20.17 9.60
C GLU A 465 -7.48 -20.45 8.27
N ASN A 466 -6.47 -19.63 7.93
CA ASN A 466 -5.72 -19.63 6.67
C ASN A 466 -6.54 -19.18 5.44
N ASN A 467 -7.57 -18.36 5.64
CA ASN A 467 -8.14 -17.58 4.54
C ASN A 467 -7.20 -16.40 4.24
N ILE A 468 -7.03 -16.10 2.95
CA ILE A 468 -6.12 -15.06 2.50
C ILE A 468 -6.95 -13.93 1.90
N MET A 469 -6.79 -12.70 2.42
CA MET A 469 -7.32 -11.50 1.78
C MET A 469 -6.26 -10.98 0.80
N ALA A 470 -6.66 -10.81 -0.45
CA ALA A 470 -5.74 -10.59 -1.55
C ALA A 470 -6.30 -9.59 -2.56
N VAL A 471 -5.42 -9.17 -3.45
CA VAL A 471 -5.71 -8.38 -4.64
C VAL A 471 -5.51 -9.30 -5.85
N ALA A 472 -6.53 -9.34 -6.70
CA ALA A 472 -6.48 -10.05 -7.97
C ALA A 472 -6.65 -9.08 -9.13
N LEU A 473 -5.95 -9.33 -10.22
CA LEU A 473 -6.25 -8.72 -11.51
C LEU A 473 -7.30 -9.57 -12.22
N ILE A 474 -8.31 -8.90 -12.75
CA ILE A 474 -9.30 -9.48 -13.66
C ILE A 474 -9.38 -8.63 -14.93
N THR A 475 -9.59 -9.28 -16.07
CA THR A 475 -9.87 -8.58 -17.31
C THR A 475 -11.37 -8.31 -17.43
N VAL A 476 -11.75 -7.04 -17.50
CA VAL A 476 -13.14 -6.58 -17.63
C VAL A 476 -13.31 -5.74 -18.89
N PRO A 477 -14.56 -5.55 -19.38
CA PRO A 477 -14.81 -4.59 -20.44
C PRO A 477 -14.48 -3.17 -19.96
N ALA A 478 -13.71 -2.43 -20.76
CA ALA A 478 -13.25 -1.09 -20.43
C ALA A 478 -14.38 -0.06 -20.51
N VAL A 479 -14.33 0.91 -19.60
CA VAL A 479 -15.27 2.02 -19.50
C VAL A 479 -14.51 3.35 -19.34
N ASP A 480 -15.09 4.44 -19.85
CA ASP A 480 -14.57 5.79 -19.66
C ASP A 480 -14.88 6.32 -18.26
N ASP A 481 -14.48 7.56 -17.97
CA ASP A 481 -14.62 8.17 -16.64
C ASP A 481 -16.08 8.52 -16.26
N GLU A 482 -17.00 8.46 -17.23
CA GLU A 482 -18.45 8.50 -17.04
C GLU A 482 -19.05 7.10 -16.79
N GLY A 483 -18.24 6.04 -16.91
CA GLY A 483 -18.64 4.65 -16.78
C GLY A 483 -19.26 4.05 -18.06
N GLU A 484 -19.10 4.71 -19.21
CA GLU A 484 -19.64 4.26 -20.49
C GLU A 484 -18.62 3.38 -21.26
N PRO A 485 -19.08 2.39 -22.05
CA PRO A 485 -18.17 1.46 -22.75
C PRO A 485 -17.19 2.12 -23.72
N ILE A 486 -15.91 1.79 -23.59
CA ILE A 486 -14.90 2.19 -24.59
C ILE A 486 -14.98 1.21 -25.77
N ILE A 487 -15.26 1.76 -26.96
CA ILE A 487 -15.38 1.00 -28.21
C ILE A 487 -14.18 1.31 -29.11
N GLY A 488 -13.42 0.27 -29.45
CA GLY A 488 -12.24 0.40 -30.28
C GLY A 488 -12.55 0.73 -31.75
N ASP A 489 -11.51 1.07 -32.50
CA ASP A 489 -11.58 1.40 -33.94
C ASP A 489 -12.17 0.27 -34.81
N ASP A 490 -12.15 -0.97 -34.32
CA ASP A 490 -12.72 -2.14 -34.98
C ASP A 490 -14.21 -2.36 -34.68
N GLY A 491 -14.77 -1.57 -33.75
CA GLY A 491 -16.16 -1.62 -33.32
C GLY A 491 -16.45 -2.65 -32.22
N GLU A 492 -15.43 -3.30 -31.65
CA GLU A 492 -15.55 -4.17 -30.47
C GLU A 492 -15.30 -3.37 -29.19
N GLN A 493 -15.82 -3.85 -28.06
CA GLN A 493 -15.57 -3.22 -26.77
C GLN A 493 -14.14 -3.56 -26.30
N GLU A 494 -13.39 -2.54 -25.91
CA GLU A 494 -12.06 -2.72 -25.35
C GLU A 494 -12.13 -3.37 -23.96
N THR A 495 -10.99 -3.90 -23.50
CA THR A 495 -10.90 -4.53 -22.19
C THR A 495 -9.71 -3.96 -21.44
N GLU A 496 -9.85 -3.89 -20.12
CA GLU A 496 -8.82 -3.42 -19.20
C GLU A 496 -8.63 -4.43 -18.06
N ASN A 497 -7.48 -4.37 -17.40
CA ASN A 497 -7.23 -5.12 -16.18
C ASN A 497 -7.56 -4.24 -14.98
N VAL A 498 -8.32 -4.77 -14.03
CA VAL A 498 -8.72 -4.01 -12.85
C VAL A 498 -8.46 -4.81 -11.58
N ALA A 499 -7.98 -4.14 -10.54
CA ALA A 499 -7.75 -4.71 -9.24
C ALA A 499 -9.06 -5.02 -8.51
N ARG A 500 -9.15 -6.22 -7.94
CA ARG A 500 -10.31 -6.69 -7.17
C ARG A 500 -9.88 -7.23 -5.83
N ALA A 501 -10.64 -6.84 -4.80
CA ALA A 501 -10.58 -7.42 -3.47
C ALA A 501 -11.12 -8.85 -3.53
N VAL A 502 -10.30 -9.83 -3.18
CA VAL A 502 -10.72 -11.24 -3.15
C VAL A 502 -10.34 -11.92 -1.85
N ARG A 503 -11.08 -12.97 -1.52
CA ARG A 503 -10.75 -13.92 -0.47
C ARG A 503 -10.41 -15.27 -1.07
N LEU A 504 -9.28 -15.83 -0.66
CA LEU A 504 -8.92 -17.20 -0.98
C LEU A 504 -9.21 -18.11 0.22
N THR A 505 -9.90 -19.22 -0.03
CA THR A 505 -10.12 -20.26 0.98
C THR A 505 -9.60 -21.59 0.47
N VAL A 506 -9.03 -22.38 1.39
CA VAL A 506 -8.49 -23.71 1.07
C VAL A 506 -9.61 -24.62 0.55
N ASP A 507 -9.43 -25.16 -0.64
CA ASP A 507 -10.29 -26.21 -1.19
C ASP A 507 -9.75 -27.58 -0.78
N LEU A 508 -10.48 -28.24 0.14
CA LEU A 508 -10.12 -29.57 0.65
C LEU A 508 -10.44 -30.70 -0.33
N ASP A 509 -11.32 -30.45 -1.30
CA ASP A 509 -11.74 -31.43 -2.31
C ASP A 509 -11.02 -31.21 -3.65
N GLY A 510 -10.30 -30.09 -3.78
CA GLY A 510 -9.63 -29.72 -5.01
C GLY A 510 -8.44 -30.61 -5.35
N ILE A 511 -8.27 -30.83 -6.65
CA ILE A 511 -7.18 -31.63 -7.20
C ILE A 511 -6.27 -30.65 -7.94
N PRO A 512 -4.99 -30.55 -7.57
CA PRO A 512 -4.02 -29.73 -8.27
C PRO A 512 -3.98 -30.11 -9.75
N GLU A 513 -4.33 -29.16 -10.60
CA GLU A 513 -4.28 -29.33 -12.04
C GLU A 513 -2.90 -28.92 -12.56
N ILE A 514 -2.37 -29.68 -13.52
CA ILE A 514 -1.17 -29.26 -14.25
C ILE A 514 -1.69 -28.46 -15.44
N CYS A 515 -1.61 -27.14 -15.33
CA CYS A 515 -1.99 -26.26 -16.42
C CYS A 515 -1.07 -26.50 -17.63
N PRO A 516 -1.63 -26.54 -18.85
CA PRO A 516 -0.80 -26.61 -20.05
C PRO A 516 0.14 -25.40 -20.04
N GLU A 517 1.43 -25.61 -20.37
CA GLU A 517 2.33 -24.48 -20.66
C GLU A 517 1.66 -23.65 -21.76
N GLU A 518 1.47 -22.35 -21.52
CA GLU A 518 1.02 -21.43 -22.56
C GLU A 518 1.98 -21.56 -23.74
N GLU A 519 1.45 -21.85 -24.93
CA GLU A 519 2.24 -21.70 -26.14
C GLU A 519 2.61 -20.22 -26.21
N GLU A 520 3.90 -19.88 -26.08
CA GLU A 520 4.39 -18.53 -26.36
C GLU A 520 3.91 -18.13 -27.76
N GLU A 521 2.76 -17.45 -27.85
CA GLU A 521 2.34 -16.80 -29.07
C GLU A 521 3.39 -15.73 -29.32
N SER A 522 4.35 -16.06 -30.19
CA SER A 522 5.36 -15.12 -30.61
C SER A 522 4.63 -13.92 -31.22
N PHE A 523 4.48 -12.84 -30.45
CA PHE A 523 3.94 -11.60 -30.96
C PHE A 523 4.87 -11.17 -32.09
N SER A 524 4.42 -11.38 -33.32
CA SER A 524 5.07 -10.88 -34.52
C SER A 524 4.95 -9.36 -34.49
N ARG A 525 5.88 -8.70 -33.80
CA ARG A 525 6.17 -7.30 -34.08
C ARG A 525 6.48 -7.24 -35.58
N SER A 526 5.58 -6.63 -36.35
CA SER A 526 5.79 -6.26 -37.74
C SER A 526 6.89 -5.19 -37.81
N GLY A 527 8.11 -5.57 -37.47
CA GLY A 527 9.31 -4.81 -37.77
C GLY A 527 9.44 -4.77 -39.28
N ALA A 528 9.38 -3.57 -39.84
CA ALA A 528 9.64 -3.31 -41.25
C ALA A 528 10.83 -4.17 -41.72
N ALA A 529 10.57 -5.07 -42.67
CA ALA A 529 11.58 -5.95 -43.24
C ALA A 529 12.70 -5.11 -43.86
N ASN A 530 13.77 -4.87 -43.11
CA ASN A 530 15.02 -4.35 -43.63
C ASN A 530 15.64 -5.43 -44.51
N SER A 531 15.23 -5.44 -45.78
CA SER A 531 15.77 -6.35 -46.77
C SER A 531 17.29 -6.26 -46.80
N PHE A 532 17.95 -7.41 -46.87
CA PHE A 532 19.39 -7.61 -47.07
C PHE A 532 19.94 -6.82 -48.30
N VAL A 533 19.07 -6.25 -49.14
CA VAL A 533 19.39 -5.38 -50.27
C VAL A 533 19.87 -3.98 -49.82
N SER A 534 19.40 -3.47 -48.67
CA SER A 534 19.79 -2.15 -48.15
C SER A 534 21.25 -2.09 -47.68
N PHE A 535 21.80 -3.22 -47.21
CA PHE A 535 23.22 -3.33 -46.81
C PHE A 535 24.19 -3.37 -48.00
N LEU A 536 23.76 -3.86 -49.16
CA LEU A 536 24.56 -3.86 -50.40
C LEU A 536 24.57 -2.49 -51.11
N GLY A 537 23.55 -1.65 -50.89
CA GLY A 537 23.49 -0.27 -51.38
C GLY A 537 24.54 0.65 -50.74
N LEU A 538 24.79 0.52 -49.43
CA LEU A 538 25.74 1.38 -48.72
C LEU A 538 27.21 1.02 -49.00
N LEU A 539 27.51 -0.23 -49.32
CA LEU A 539 28.87 -0.68 -49.70
C LEU A 539 29.30 -0.18 -51.09
N SER A 540 28.36 -0.01 -52.03
CA SER A 540 28.67 0.51 -53.38
C SER A 540 28.90 2.03 -53.38
N ALA A 541 28.26 2.79 -52.48
CA ALA A 541 28.51 4.21 -52.29
C ALA A 541 29.89 4.50 -51.63
N ALA A 542 30.34 3.64 -50.71
CA ALA A 542 31.66 3.77 -50.06
C ALA A 542 32.83 3.48 -51.02
N ILE A 543 32.67 2.53 -51.96
CA ILE A 543 33.71 2.21 -52.97
C ILE A 543 33.79 3.28 -54.06
N LEU A 544 32.69 3.95 -54.39
CA LEU A 544 32.68 5.07 -55.34
C LEU A 544 33.25 6.38 -54.75
N ARG A 545 33.11 6.63 -53.43
CA ARG A 545 33.79 7.76 -52.75
C ARG A 545 35.31 7.58 -52.66
N ARG A 546 35.83 6.36 -52.51
CA ARG A 546 37.28 6.10 -52.51
C ARG A 546 37.95 6.24 -53.89
N ARG A 547 37.21 6.15 -55.00
CA ARG A 547 37.75 6.38 -56.36
C ARG A 547 37.79 7.84 -56.80
N TRP A 548 37.10 8.75 -56.10
CA TRP A 548 37.13 10.19 -56.41
C TRP A 548 38.21 10.96 -55.64
N LEU A 549 38.70 10.43 -54.52
CA LEU A 549 39.78 11.04 -53.72
C LEU A 549 41.21 10.66 -54.18
N ILE A 550 41.38 9.62 -55.02
CA ILE A 550 42.69 9.21 -55.55
C ILE A 550 43.01 9.88 -56.91
N ARG A 551 42.09 10.68 -57.47
CA ARG A 551 42.28 11.39 -58.76
C ARG A 551 42.60 12.89 -58.62
N LYS A 552 42.98 13.34 -57.42
CA LYS A 552 43.37 14.73 -57.11
C LYS A 552 44.77 14.85 -56.47
N VAL A 553 45.67 13.96 -56.84
CA VAL A 553 47.12 14.14 -56.69
C VAL A 553 47.75 13.79 -58.04
N ASP A 554 47.71 14.77 -58.93
CA ASP A 554 48.72 15.12 -59.93
C ASP A 554 48.51 16.60 -60.30
#